data_AF-A0A7W3R6T2-F1
#
_entry.id   AF-A0A7W3R6T2-F1
#
_cell.length_a   1.000
_cell.length_b   1.000
_cell.length_c   1.000
_cell.angle_alpha   90.00
_cell.angle_beta   90.00
_cell.angle_gamma   90.00
#
_symmetry.space_group_name_H-M   'P 1'
#
loop_
_entity.id
_entity.type
_entity.pdbx_description
1 polymer ?
#
loop_
_entity_poly.entity_id
_entity_poly.type
_entity_poly.pdbx_seq_one_letter_code
_entity_poly.pdbx_strand_id
1 'polypeptide(L)'
;MPILPCPDIDEIVDFYRMLGFERTYRQTRPNPYVAVRRGGVELHFAGISGFDPEQSYGSCVIGVEDTAEVFEEFAAGMRAVHGKLLLSGIPRITRPRRRKNIGNASGFSVIDPGGNWIRIHQHMSTGAAPSDATDPLARTLENAVVFGDSRGDARHAAKILDGKLAKAGPATPPTVLAEALVYRAELAVRLDDPDHAEALLTRLRALDLTEAQRTSLTETLATAADLERDLRDIRGDRPV
;
A
#
# COMPACT_ATOMS: atom_id res chain seq x y z
N MET A 1 -9.97 20.65 5.03
CA MET A 1 -10.88 19.50 5.26
C MET A 1 -11.51 19.14 3.92
N PRO A 2 -11.10 18.03 3.28
CA PRO A 2 -11.67 17.59 2.01
C PRO A 2 -13.08 17.01 2.22
N ILE A 3 -13.91 17.04 1.18
CA ILE A 3 -15.15 16.26 1.08
C ILE A 3 -14.97 15.25 -0.05
N LEU A 4 -14.99 13.96 0.28
CA LEU A 4 -14.73 12.85 -0.63
C LEU A 4 -16.03 12.12 -0.99
N PRO A 5 -16.17 11.59 -2.21
CA PRO A 5 -17.33 10.80 -2.59
C PRO A 5 -17.29 9.41 -1.93
N CYS A 6 -18.46 8.84 -1.68
CA CYS A 6 -18.60 7.43 -1.28
C CYS A 6 -19.96 6.88 -1.74
N PRO A 7 -20.08 5.55 -1.92
CA PRO A 7 -21.37 4.93 -2.20
C PRO A 7 -22.24 4.85 -0.94
N ASP A 8 -21.63 4.57 0.22
CA ASP A 8 -22.31 4.39 1.51
C ASP A 8 -21.51 5.06 2.64
N ILE A 9 -22.17 5.95 3.40
CA ILE A 9 -21.56 6.68 4.51
C ILE A 9 -21.34 5.80 5.74
N ASP A 10 -22.11 4.72 5.92
CA ASP A 10 -21.97 3.83 7.07
C ASP A 10 -20.79 2.87 6.87
N GLU A 11 -20.56 2.39 5.65
CA GLU A 11 -19.36 1.63 5.28
C GLU A 11 -18.08 2.46 5.50
N ILE A 12 -18.11 3.75 5.13
CA ILE A 12 -17.02 4.70 5.42
C ILE A 12 -16.78 4.81 6.93
N VAL A 13 -17.84 4.98 7.74
CA VAL A 13 -17.68 5.06 9.20
C VAL A 13 -17.02 3.82 9.77
N ASP A 14 -17.48 2.62 9.36
CA ASP A 14 -16.93 1.37 9.85
C ASP A 14 -15.46 1.19 9.45
N PHE A 15 -15.11 1.50 8.21
CA PHE A 15 -13.73 1.45 7.73
C PHE A 15 -12.81 2.42 8.47
N TYR A 16 -13.20 3.69 8.62
CA TYR A 16 -12.36 4.67 9.30
C TYR A 16 -12.28 4.44 10.80
N ARG A 17 -13.35 3.89 11.42
CA ARG A 17 -13.32 3.45 12.81
C ARG A 17 -12.32 2.32 13.04
N MET A 18 -12.22 1.37 12.12
CA MET A 18 -11.17 0.34 12.14
C MET A 18 -9.76 0.96 12.12
N LEU A 19 -9.57 2.08 11.42
CA LEU A 19 -8.32 2.82 11.36
C LEU A 19 -8.12 3.79 12.55
N GLY A 20 -8.95 3.72 13.58
CA GLY A 20 -8.84 4.54 14.79
C GLY A 20 -9.39 5.97 14.66
N PHE A 21 -10.23 6.24 13.65
CA PHE A 21 -10.98 7.50 13.57
C PHE A 21 -12.28 7.42 14.36
N GLU A 22 -12.73 8.57 14.85
CA GLU A 22 -14.02 8.76 15.48
C GLU A 22 -14.98 9.49 14.55
N ARG A 23 -16.26 9.13 14.58
CA ARG A 23 -17.30 9.86 13.84
C ARG A 23 -17.67 11.15 14.58
N THR A 24 -17.45 12.30 13.96
CA THR A 24 -17.76 13.62 14.54
C THR A 24 -19.12 14.17 14.09
N TYR A 25 -19.60 13.77 12.92
CA TYR A 25 -20.90 14.21 12.40
C TYR A 25 -21.52 13.14 11.49
N ARG A 26 -22.85 13.04 11.45
CA ARG A 26 -23.58 12.16 10.53
C ARG A 26 -24.94 12.73 10.17
N GLN A 27 -25.27 12.68 8.88
CA GLN A 27 -26.57 13.02 8.33
C GLN A 27 -26.94 11.99 7.26
N THR A 28 -28.16 11.45 7.29
CA THR A 28 -28.64 10.50 6.26
C THR A 28 -29.56 11.16 5.22
N ARG A 29 -30.24 12.25 5.59
CA ARG A 29 -31.16 13.00 4.73
C ARG A 29 -31.06 14.51 5.01
N PRO A 30 -31.33 15.37 4.01
CA PRO A 30 -31.64 15.03 2.61
C PRO A 30 -30.41 14.50 1.85
N ASN A 31 -29.20 14.86 2.29
CA ASN A 31 -27.94 14.45 1.66
C ASN A 31 -27.16 13.55 2.63
N PRO A 32 -26.89 12.29 2.27
CA PRO A 32 -26.01 11.41 3.06
C PRO A 32 -24.63 12.03 3.21
N TYR A 33 -24.18 12.18 4.45
CA TYR A 33 -22.93 12.84 4.78
C TYR A 33 -22.39 12.38 6.12
N VAL A 34 -21.07 12.24 6.23
CA VAL A 34 -20.37 11.89 7.46
C VAL A 34 -19.05 12.65 7.58
N ALA A 35 -18.66 12.97 8.80
CA ALA A 35 -17.33 13.46 9.12
C ALA A 35 -16.67 12.53 10.14
N VAL A 36 -15.38 12.25 9.94
CA VAL A 36 -14.56 11.42 10.82
C VAL A 36 -13.26 12.15 11.16
N ARG A 37 -12.75 11.93 12.36
CA ARG A 37 -11.58 12.62 12.88
C ARG A 37 -10.62 11.66 13.59
N ARG A 38 -9.32 11.86 13.40
CA ARG A 38 -8.24 11.23 14.17
C ARG A 38 -7.16 12.28 14.44
N GLY A 39 -6.94 12.61 15.71
CA GLY A 39 -6.04 13.70 16.09
C GLY A 39 -6.42 15.02 15.39
N GLY A 40 -5.45 15.65 14.72
CA GLY A 40 -5.66 16.88 13.94
C GLY A 40 -6.21 16.68 12.52
N VAL A 41 -6.51 15.44 12.11
CA VAL A 41 -7.03 15.11 10.78
C VAL A 41 -8.54 14.98 10.84
N GLU A 42 -9.24 15.72 9.98
CA GLU A 42 -10.69 15.60 9.77
C GLU A 42 -11.02 15.41 8.29
N LEU A 43 -11.75 14.33 8.00
CA LEU A 43 -12.16 13.91 6.67
C LEU A 43 -13.68 13.89 6.59
N HIS A 44 -14.22 14.40 5.49
CA HIS A 44 -15.65 14.45 5.24
C HIS A 44 -15.99 13.63 4.01
N PHE A 45 -17.19 13.06 4.02
CA PHE A 45 -17.67 12.21 2.95
C PHE A 45 -19.11 12.56 2.58
N ALA A 46 -19.38 12.61 1.29
CA ALA A 46 -20.73 12.75 0.73
C ALA A 46 -21.14 11.44 0.07
N GLY A 47 -22.28 10.89 0.49
CA GLY A 47 -22.85 9.69 -0.12
C GLY A 47 -23.52 10.04 -1.44
N ILE A 48 -23.12 9.37 -2.52
CA ILE A 48 -23.62 9.57 -3.88
C ILE A 48 -24.22 8.26 -4.35
N SER A 49 -25.54 8.25 -4.59
CA SER A 49 -26.24 7.05 -5.06
C SER A 49 -25.71 6.61 -6.43
N GLY A 50 -25.38 5.31 -6.55
CA GLY A 50 -24.83 4.74 -7.78
C GLY A 50 -23.38 5.13 -8.09
N PHE A 51 -22.67 5.76 -7.14
CA PHE A 51 -21.26 6.05 -7.30
C PHE A 51 -20.43 4.77 -7.38
N ASP A 52 -19.57 4.69 -8.39
CA ASP A 52 -18.64 3.59 -8.62
C ASP A 52 -17.27 3.92 -8.00
N PRO A 53 -16.86 3.24 -6.91
CA PRO A 53 -15.55 3.45 -6.30
C PRO A 53 -14.37 3.28 -7.26
N GLU A 54 -14.47 2.42 -8.27
CA GLU A 54 -13.38 2.21 -9.24
C GLU A 54 -13.12 3.43 -10.12
N GLN A 55 -14.12 4.30 -10.26
CA GLN A 55 -14.06 5.55 -11.01
C GLN A 55 -13.78 6.78 -10.13
N SER A 56 -13.46 6.57 -8.86
CA SER A 56 -13.21 7.68 -7.93
C SER A 56 -11.97 8.49 -8.32
N TYR A 57 -12.16 9.80 -8.44
CA TYR A 57 -11.07 10.78 -8.53
C TYR A 57 -10.73 11.42 -7.17
N GLY A 58 -11.38 10.96 -6.09
CA GLY A 58 -11.18 11.53 -4.76
C GLY A 58 -9.76 11.28 -4.26
N SER A 59 -9.10 12.34 -3.77
CA SER A 59 -7.80 12.21 -3.14
C SER A 59 -7.62 13.24 -2.04
N CYS A 60 -6.91 12.84 -0.99
CA CYS A 60 -6.52 13.68 0.13
C CYS A 60 -5.04 13.46 0.41
N VAL A 61 -4.34 14.50 0.85
CA VAL A 61 -2.97 14.41 1.35
C VAL A 61 -2.97 14.70 2.84
N ILE A 62 -2.36 13.83 3.63
CA ILE A 62 -2.18 13.96 5.07
C ILE A 62 -0.68 13.93 5.35
N GLY A 63 -0.18 14.99 5.98
CA GLY A 63 1.17 15.01 6.55
C GLY A 63 1.17 14.43 7.96
N VAL A 64 2.15 13.60 8.28
CA VAL A 64 2.35 13.00 9.61
C VAL A 64 3.82 13.09 10.03
N GLU A 65 4.10 12.99 11.33
CA GLU A 65 5.48 13.00 11.83
C GLU A 65 6.21 11.69 11.53
N ASP A 66 5.53 10.56 11.76
CA ASP A 66 6.06 9.22 11.49
C ASP A 66 5.05 8.40 10.67
N THR A 67 5.41 8.08 9.44
CA THR A 67 4.57 7.24 8.57
C THR A 67 4.54 5.78 8.98
N ALA A 68 5.61 5.27 9.61
CA ALA A 68 5.68 3.89 10.04
C ALA A 68 4.74 3.64 11.23
N GLU A 69 4.73 4.55 12.20
CA GLU A 69 3.81 4.50 13.34
C GLU A 69 2.35 4.48 12.89
N VAL A 70 1.95 5.43 12.04
CA VAL A 70 0.56 5.51 11.53
C VAL A 70 0.20 4.28 10.69
N PHE A 71 1.15 3.75 9.90
CA PHE A 71 0.92 2.52 9.14
C PHE A 71 0.68 1.32 10.05
N GLU A 72 1.48 1.14 11.10
CA GLU A 72 1.33 0.01 12.01
C GLU A 72 0.02 0.06 12.79
N GLU A 73 -0.44 1.25 13.20
CA GLU A 73 -1.77 1.41 13.79
C GLU A 73 -2.89 0.99 12.83
N PHE A 74 -2.81 1.41 11.56
CA PHE A 74 -3.78 1.04 10.54
C PHE A 74 -3.73 -0.45 10.24
N ALA A 75 -2.54 -1.02 10.14
CA ALA A 75 -2.32 -2.44 9.93
C ALA A 75 -2.85 -3.29 11.09
N ALA A 76 -2.68 -2.83 12.34
CA ALA A 76 -3.24 -3.48 13.52
C ALA A 76 -4.78 -3.48 13.48
N GLY A 77 -5.40 -2.35 13.13
CA GLY A 77 -6.85 -2.25 12.94
C GLY A 77 -7.37 -3.21 11.87
N MET A 78 -6.73 -3.22 10.69
CA MET A 78 -7.09 -4.15 9.61
C MET A 78 -6.95 -5.62 10.03
N ARG A 79 -5.85 -5.98 10.69
CA ARG A 79 -5.64 -7.35 11.18
C ARG A 79 -6.66 -7.74 12.26
N ALA A 80 -7.07 -6.81 13.12
CA ALA A 80 -8.08 -7.09 14.16
C ALA A 80 -9.47 -7.38 13.55
N VAL A 81 -9.85 -6.66 12.49
CA VAL A 81 -11.18 -6.81 11.86
C VAL A 81 -11.20 -7.91 10.80
N HIS A 82 -10.14 -8.01 9.98
CA HIS A 82 -10.11 -8.89 8.81
C HIS A 82 -9.15 -10.08 8.95
N GLY A 83 -8.37 -10.16 10.02
CA GLY A 83 -7.31 -11.18 10.20
C GLY A 83 -6.07 -10.97 9.32
N LYS A 84 -6.08 -9.93 8.46
CA LYS A 84 -5.01 -9.62 7.51
C LYS A 84 -4.92 -8.15 7.17
N LEU A 85 -3.86 -7.78 6.46
CA LEU A 85 -3.72 -6.49 5.82
C LEU A 85 -4.48 -6.51 4.47
N LEU A 86 -5.18 -5.43 4.14
CA LEU A 86 -5.93 -5.33 2.88
C LEU A 86 -4.99 -4.86 1.77
N LEU A 87 -4.47 -5.77 0.95
CA LEU A 87 -3.40 -5.48 -0.03
C LEU A 87 -3.89 -5.27 -1.48
N SER A 88 -5.10 -5.72 -1.79
CA SER A 88 -5.71 -5.66 -3.13
C SER A 88 -7.16 -5.19 -3.05
N GLY A 89 -7.74 -4.84 -4.20
CA GLY A 89 -9.11 -4.37 -4.30
C GLY A 89 -9.35 -2.98 -3.71
N ILE A 90 -10.61 -2.73 -3.38
CA ILE A 90 -11.11 -1.53 -2.71
C ILE A 90 -11.94 -2.05 -1.52
N PRO A 91 -11.59 -1.70 -0.26
CA PRO A 91 -10.46 -0.89 0.16
C PRO A 91 -9.11 -1.64 0.21
N ARG A 92 -7.99 -0.92 0.18
CA ARG A 92 -6.63 -1.45 0.36
C ARG A 92 -5.64 -0.44 0.93
N ILE A 93 -4.45 -0.89 1.33
CA ILE A 93 -3.34 -0.06 1.80
C ILE A 93 -2.02 -0.44 1.11
N THR A 94 -1.18 0.54 0.79
CA THR A 94 0.21 0.31 0.34
C THR A 94 1.17 0.31 1.51
N ARG A 95 2.37 -0.25 1.34
CA ARG A 95 3.44 -0.16 2.34
C ARG A 95 4.04 1.25 2.41
N PRO A 96 4.59 1.68 3.56
CA PRO A 96 5.45 2.86 3.65
C PRO A 96 6.73 2.61 2.84
N ARG A 97 6.95 3.42 1.83
CA ARG A 97 8.17 3.37 1.01
C ARG A 97 8.65 4.79 0.74
N ARG A 98 9.96 4.95 0.57
CA ARG A 98 10.51 6.19 0.03
C ARG A 98 10.09 6.34 -1.42
N ARG A 99 9.64 7.53 -1.80
CA ARG A 99 9.12 7.80 -3.14
C ARG A 99 9.83 8.98 -3.77
N LYS A 100 10.54 8.72 -4.87
CA LYS A 100 11.32 9.73 -5.59
C LYS A 100 10.51 10.96 -6.00
N ASN A 101 9.23 10.79 -6.33
CA ASN A 101 8.37 11.86 -6.83
C ASN A 101 7.85 12.84 -5.76
N ILE A 102 8.10 12.57 -4.48
CA ILE A 102 7.75 13.45 -3.35
C ILE A 102 9.00 13.83 -2.55
N GLY A 103 10.12 14.00 -3.26
CA GLY A 103 11.40 14.32 -2.63
C GLY A 103 11.89 13.19 -1.74
N ASN A 104 11.76 11.92 -2.14
CA ASN A 104 12.29 10.76 -1.42
C ASN A 104 11.78 10.59 0.04
N ALA A 105 10.71 11.30 0.42
CA ALA A 105 10.04 11.13 1.69
C ALA A 105 9.37 9.75 1.78
N SER A 106 9.31 9.20 2.99
CA SER A 106 8.51 8.00 3.26
C SER A 106 7.03 8.34 3.13
N GLY A 107 6.26 7.43 2.55
CA GLY A 107 4.81 7.56 2.48
C GLY A 107 4.11 6.30 2.01
N PHE A 108 2.84 6.22 2.34
CA PHE A 108 1.94 5.17 1.91
C PHE A 108 0.59 5.75 1.49
N SER A 109 -0.31 4.90 1.01
CA SER A 109 -1.64 5.31 0.60
C SER A 109 -2.67 4.31 1.07
N VAL A 110 -3.80 4.81 1.55
CA VAL A 110 -5.02 4.04 1.78
C VAL A 110 -5.97 4.36 0.65
N ILE A 111 -6.53 3.33 0.02
CA ILE A 111 -7.67 3.43 -0.86
C ILE A 111 -8.86 2.97 -0.03
N ASP A 112 -9.76 3.90 0.29
CA ASP A 112 -10.91 3.65 1.14
C ASP A 112 -12.07 2.97 0.38
N PRO A 113 -13.19 2.60 1.02
CA PRO A 113 -14.34 2.00 0.33
C PRO A 113 -14.96 2.86 -0.78
N GLY A 114 -14.77 4.17 -0.73
CA GLY A 114 -15.17 5.09 -1.81
C GLY A 114 -14.15 5.17 -2.96
N GLY A 115 -13.11 4.33 -2.95
CA GLY A 115 -12.03 4.38 -3.94
C GLY A 115 -11.13 5.61 -3.81
N ASN A 116 -11.27 6.39 -2.74
CA ASN A 116 -10.52 7.63 -2.55
C ASN A 116 -9.09 7.34 -2.14
N TRP A 117 -8.15 8.08 -2.72
CA TRP A 117 -6.73 7.98 -2.41
C TRP A 117 -6.35 8.89 -1.25
N ILE A 118 -6.23 8.32 -0.06
CA ILE A 118 -5.70 8.99 1.13
C ILE A 118 -4.19 8.79 1.17
N ARG A 119 -3.45 9.85 0.84
CA ARG A 119 -2.00 9.82 0.66
C ARG A 119 -1.33 10.33 1.93
N ILE A 120 -0.69 9.43 2.67
CA ILE A 120 -0.02 9.75 3.93
C ILE A 120 1.47 9.86 3.67
N HIS A 121 2.03 11.03 3.98
CA HIS A 121 3.44 11.33 3.78
C HIS A 121 4.04 11.90 5.05
N GLN A 122 5.31 11.61 5.27
CA GLN A 122 6.04 12.28 6.33
C GLN A 122 6.07 13.78 6.03
N HIS A 123 5.87 14.62 7.05
CA HIS A 123 6.10 16.05 6.91
C HIS A 123 7.50 16.28 6.33
N MET A 124 7.57 17.10 5.27
CA MET A 124 8.83 17.38 4.60
C MET A 124 9.79 18.05 5.58
N SER A 125 10.77 17.32 6.10
CA SER A 125 12.00 17.94 6.56
C SER A 125 12.78 18.36 5.32
N THR A 126 13.12 19.64 5.23
CA THR A 126 13.95 20.16 4.14
C THR A 126 15.28 19.38 4.11
N GLY A 127 15.49 18.55 3.10
CA GLY A 127 16.78 17.84 2.91
C GLY A 127 16.70 16.32 2.71
N ALA A 128 15.67 15.81 2.06
CA ALA A 128 15.71 14.41 1.66
C ALA A 128 16.83 14.18 0.63
N ALA A 129 17.74 13.28 0.97
CA ALA A 129 18.89 12.95 0.13
C ALA A 129 18.42 12.39 -1.23
N PRO A 130 19.10 12.73 -2.34
CA PRO A 130 18.87 12.10 -3.62
C PRO A 130 18.99 10.58 -3.50
N SER A 131 18.35 9.85 -4.42
CA SER A 131 18.49 8.39 -4.48
C SER A 131 19.95 8.01 -4.67
N ASP A 132 20.44 7.11 -3.82
CA ASP A 132 21.75 6.47 -3.93
C ASP A 132 21.72 5.20 -4.80
N ALA A 133 20.63 4.95 -5.55
CA ALA A 133 20.49 3.75 -6.36
C ALA A 133 21.50 3.74 -7.51
N THR A 134 22.57 2.96 -7.33
CA THR A 134 23.61 2.73 -8.34
C THR A 134 23.27 1.55 -9.24
N ASP A 135 22.57 0.54 -8.72
CA ASP A 135 22.20 -0.67 -9.45
C ASP A 135 21.01 -0.43 -10.42
N PRO A 136 21.05 -0.97 -11.66
CA PRO A 136 19.97 -0.81 -12.62
C PRO A 136 18.61 -1.40 -12.21
N LEU A 137 18.58 -2.49 -11.43
CA LEU A 137 17.34 -3.04 -10.88
C LEU A 137 16.80 -2.15 -9.76
N ALA A 138 17.66 -1.65 -8.88
CA ALA A 138 17.26 -0.70 -7.83
C ALA A 138 16.60 0.57 -8.42
N ARG A 139 17.19 1.17 -9.46
CA ARG A 139 16.58 2.31 -10.17
C ARG A 139 15.23 1.99 -10.80
N THR A 140 15.08 0.77 -11.31
CA THR A 140 13.83 0.31 -11.91
C THR A 140 12.76 0.11 -10.85
N LEU A 141 13.14 -0.44 -9.69
CA LEU A 141 12.28 -0.59 -8.53
C LEU A 141 11.77 0.77 -8.03
N GLU A 142 12.62 1.77 -7.89
CA GLU A 142 12.17 3.12 -7.51
C GLU A 142 11.13 3.70 -8.47
N ASN A 143 11.35 3.55 -9.78
CA ASN A 143 10.39 4.01 -10.78
C ASN A 143 9.09 3.20 -10.70
N ALA A 144 9.17 1.89 -10.48
CA ALA A 144 8.00 1.03 -10.34
C ALA A 144 7.17 1.41 -9.12
N VAL A 145 7.81 1.75 -7.99
CA VAL A 145 7.14 2.29 -6.79
C VAL A 145 6.39 3.58 -7.12
N VAL A 146 6.97 4.48 -7.92
CA VAL A 146 6.26 5.70 -8.36
C VAL A 146 5.03 5.35 -9.20
N PHE A 147 5.14 4.43 -10.16
CA PHE A 147 3.98 4.03 -10.98
C PHE A 147 2.90 3.32 -10.15
N GLY A 148 3.26 2.29 -9.40
CA GLY A 148 2.30 1.47 -8.67
C GLY A 148 1.70 2.19 -7.46
N ASP A 149 2.54 2.82 -6.64
CA ASP A 149 2.10 3.31 -5.31
C ASP A 149 1.74 4.80 -5.32
N SER A 150 2.26 5.60 -6.26
CA SER A 150 1.85 7.00 -6.40
C SER A 150 0.78 7.20 -7.48
N ARG A 151 0.82 6.47 -8.58
CA ARG A 151 -0.12 6.65 -9.71
C ARG A 151 -1.19 5.57 -9.82
N GLY A 152 -1.08 4.48 -9.06
CA GLY A 152 -2.01 3.34 -9.17
C GLY A 152 -1.82 2.49 -10.41
N ASP A 153 -0.76 2.73 -11.19
CA ASP A 153 -0.49 2.01 -12.43
C ASP A 153 0.32 0.74 -12.14
N ALA A 154 -0.35 -0.23 -11.51
CA ALA A 154 0.26 -1.51 -11.16
C ALA A 154 0.73 -2.29 -12.39
N ARG A 155 0.00 -2.19 -13.52
CA ARG A 155 0.34 -2.87 -14.78
C ARG A 155 1.66 -2.35 -15.36
N HIS A 156 1.84 -1.03 -15.41
CA HIS A 156 3.10 -0.46 -15.90
C HIS A 156 4.26 -0.72 -14.94
N ALA A 157 4.03 -0.60 -13.62
CA ALA A 157 5.03 -0.92 -12.60
C ALA A 157 5.52 -2.38 -12.74
N ALA A 158 4.60 -3.33 -12.90
CA ALA A 158 4.91 -4.74 -13.11
C ALA A 158 5.74 -4.95 -14.40
N LYS A 159 5.28 -4.36 -15.51
CA LYS A 159 5.94 -4.49 -16.82
C LYS A 159 7.40 -4.05 -16.80
N ILE A 160 7.71 -2.90 -16.19
CA ILE A 160 9.10 -2.40 -16.16
C ILE A 160 9.98 -3.25 -15.24
N LEU A 161 9.43 -3.79 -14.15
CA LEU A 161 10.14 -4.69 -13.25
C LEU A 161 10.43 -6.03 -13.90
N ASP A 162 9.45 -6.64 -14.59
CA ASP A 162 9.62 -7.94 -15.24
C ASP A 162 10.79 -7.91 -16.24
N GLY A 163 10.85 -6.87 -17.06
CA GLY A 163 11.94 -6.69 -18.02
C GLY A 163 13.32 -6.56 -17.38
N LYS A 164 13.40 -6.10 -16.13
CA LYS A 164 14.65 -5.94 -15.40
C LYS A 164 15.00 -7.16 -14.56
N LEU A 165 14.02 -7.79 -13.92
CA LEU A 165 14.15 -9.04 -13.18
C LEU A 165 14.57 -10.22 -14.07
N ALA A 166 14.11 -10.25 -15.32
CA ALA A 166 14.54 -11.25 -16.31
C ALA A 166 16.02 -11.14 -16.71
N LYS A 167 16.62 -9.96 -16.51
CA LYS A 167 18.04 -9.67 -16.81
C LYS A 167 18.92 -9.69 -15.55
N ALA A 168 18.34 -9.93 -14.38
CA ALA A 168 19.09 -10.05 -13.14
C ALA A 168 19.99 -11.29 -13.21
N GLY A 169 21.25 -11.12 -12.87
CA GLY A 169 22.27 -12.17 -12.94
C GLY A 169 23.06 -12.27 -11.64
N PRO A 170 24.15 -13.05 -11.62
CA PRO A 170 24.95 -13.27 -10.41
C PRO A 170 25.55 -11.99 -9.79
N ALA A 171 25.70 -10.93 -10.58
CA ALA A 171 26.21 -9.64 -10.12
C ALA A 171 25.14 -8.74 -9.45
N THR A 172 23.86 -9.11 -9.53
CA THR A 172 22.78 -8.33 -8.90
C THR A 172 22.84 -8.53 -7.38
N PRO A 173 22.87 -7.46 -6.58
CA PRO A 173 22.87 -7.58 -5.13
C PRO A 173 21.66 -8.40 -4.63
N PRO A 174 21.85 -9.44 -3.79
CA PRO A 174 20.74 -10.28 -3.31
C PRO A 174 19.64 -9.49 -2.59
N THR A 175 19.99 -8.41 -1.89
CA THR A 175 19.04 -7.52 -1.21
C THR A 175 18.14 -6.77 -2.18
N VAL A 176 18.71 -6.18 -3.23
CA VAL A 176 17.95 -5.49 -4.29
C VAL A 176 17.05 -6.47 -5.03
N LEU A 177 17.54 -7.69 -5.30
CA LEU A 177 16.74 -8.73 -5.92
C LEU A 177 15.56 -9.15 -5.03
N ALA A 178 15.78 -9.32 -3.72
CA ALA A 178 14.72 -9.64 -2.76
C ALA A 178 13.63 -8.56 -2.72
N GLU A 179 14.01 -7.28 -2.60
CA GLU A 179 13.08 -6.16 -2.60
C GLU A 179 12.25 -6.07 -3.89
N ALA A 180 12.91 -6.25 -5.04
CA ALA A 180 12.23 -6.23 -6.33
C ALA A 180 11.26 -7.41 -6.52
N LEU A 181 11.61 -8.61 -6.04
CA LEU A 181 10.72 -9.77 -6.07
C LEU A 181 9.49 -9.56 -5.19
N VAL A 182 9.69 -9.06 -3.96
CA VAL A 182 8.58 -8.79 -3.04
C VAL A 182 7.64 -7.72 -3.58
N TYR A 183 8.18 -6.60 -4.08
CA TYR A 183 7.32 -5.56 -4.62
C TYR A 183 6.60 -6.02 -5.89
N ARG A 184 7.24 -6.84 -6.74
CA ARG A 184 6.58 -7.42 -7.91
C ARG A 184 5.48 -8.43 -7.54
N ALA A 185 5.65 -9.17 -6.44
CA ALA A 185 4.63 -10.07 -5.90
C ALA A 185 3.45 -9.27 -5.34
N GLU A 186 3.71 -8.16 -4.64
CA GLU A 186 2.66 -7.23 -4.18
C GLU A 186 1.85 -6.69 -5.37
N LEU A 187 2.51 -6.30 -6.46
CA LEU A 187 1.84 -5.89 -7.69
C LEU A 187 1.02 -7.02 -8.34
N ALA A 188 1.50 -8.26 -8.30
CA ALA A 188 0.76 -9.41 -8.81
C ALA A 188 -0.54 -9.65 -8.03
N VAL A 189 -0.48 -9.58 -6.70
CA VAL A 189 -1.68 -9.64 -5.83
C VAL A 189 -2.67 -8.52 -6.15
N ARG A 190 -2.20 -7.29 -6.38
CA ARG A 190 -3.07 -6.17 -6.79
C ARG A 190 -3.68 -6.35 -8.18
N LEU A 191 -3.06 -7.15 -9.04
CA LEU A 191 -3.49 -7.42 -10.42
C LEU A 191 -4.30 -8.71 -10.54
N ASP A 192 -4.68 -9.33 -9.41
CA ASP A 192 -5.41 -10.60 -9.36
C ASP A 192 -4.65 -11.75 -10.06
N ASP A 193 -3.33 -11.79 -9.86
CA ASP A 193 -2.43 -12.82 -10.41
C ASP A 193 -1.71 -13.58 -9.28
N PRO A 194 -2.45 -14.43 -8.53
CA PRO A 194 -1.92 -15.13 -7.36
C PRO A 194 -0.83 -16.16 -7.70
N ASP A 195 -0.91 -16.79 -8.88
CA ASP A 195 0.07 -17.78 -9.31
C ASP A 195 1.43 -17.14 -9.60
N HIS A 196 1.43 -15.97 -10.24
CA HIS A 196 2.67 -15.24 -10.45
C HIS A 196 3.24 -14.69 -9.13
N ALA A 197 2.38 -14.23 -8.21
CA ALA A 197 2.80 -13.82 -6.88
C ALA A 197 3.52 -14.96 -6.14
N GLU A 198 2.95 -16.17 -6.15
CA GLU A 198 3.56 -17.36 -5.54
C GLU A 198 4.89 -17.74 -6.20
N ALA A 199 4.99 -17.67 -7.53
CA ALA A 199 6.24 -17.96 -8.23
C ALA A 199 7.36 -16.99 -7.81
N LEU A 200 7.06 -15.71 -7.64
CA LEU A 200 8.00 -14.70 -7.18
C LEU A 200 8.42 -14.91 -5.72
N LEU A 201 7.48 -15.25 -4.84
CA LEU A 201 7.77 -15.56 -3.43
C LEU A 201 8.57 -16.86 -3.28
N THR A 202 8.32 -17.85 -4.15
CA THR A 202 9.14 -19.07 -4.21
C THR A 202 10.57 -18.75 -4.64
N ARG A 203 10.74 -17.89 -5.65
CA ARG A 203 12.07 -17.41 -6.06
C ARG A 203 12.77 -16.63 -4.94
N LEU A 204 12.03 -15.81 -4.17
CA LEU A 204 12.56 -15.11 -3.00
C LEU A 204 13.09 -16.08 -1.95
N ARG A 205 12.33 -17.15 -1.63
CA ARG A 205 12.75 -18.17 -0.64
C ARG A 205 14.01 -18.92 -1.04
N ALA A 206 14.25 -19.06 -2.34
CA ALA A 206 15.44 -19.71 -2.88
C ALA A 206 16.71 -18.81 -2.85
N LEU A 207 16.60 -17.54 -2.45
CA LEU A 207 17.78 -16.67 -2.32
C LEU A 207 18.63 -17.08 -1.11
N ASP A 208 19.92 -17.25 -1.35
CA ASP A 208 20.91 -17.44 -0.28
C ASP A 208 21.26 -16.09 0.36
N LEU A 209 20.46 -15.69 1.35
CA LEU A 209 20.65 -14.47 2.12
C LEU A 209 21.41 -14.76 3.41
N THR A 210 22.50 -14.01 3.62
CA THR A 210 23.24 -14.02 4.89
C THR A 210 22.39 -13.45 6.02
N GLU A 211 22.77 -13.73 7.27
CA GLU A 211 22.07 -13.18 8.44
C GLU A 211 22.00 -11.65 8.42
N ALA A 212 23.12 -10.99 8.10
CA ALA A 212 23.17 -9.53 7.98
C ALA A 212 22.21 -9.00 6.89
N GLN A 213 22.10 -9.71 5.76
CA GLN A 213 21.15 -9.35 4.70
C GLN A 213 19.70 -9.55 5.14
N ARG A 214 19.38 -10.65 5.83
CA ARG A 214 18.04 -10.90 6.39
C ARG A 214 17.64 -9.81 7.38
N THR A 215 18.55 -9.42 8.27
CA THR A 215 18.33 -8.30 9.20
C THR A 215 18.04 -7.01 8.46
N SER A 216 18.82 -6.68 7.41
CA SER A 216 18.56 -5.48 6.58
C SER A 216 17.23 -5.53 5.82
N LEU A 217 16.71 -6.73 5.56
CA LEU A 217 15.47 -6.98 4.80
C LEU A 217 14.27 -7.29 5.70
N THR A 218 14.34 -7.03 7.01
CA THR A 218 13.29 -7.39 7.98
C THR A 218 11.90 -6.98 7.49
N GLU A 219 11.71 -5.72 7.08
CA GLU A 219 10.43 -5.20 6.57
C GLU A 219 10.00 -5.84 5.24
N THR A 220 10.96 -6.09 4.36
CA THR A 220 10.73 -6.75 3.06
C THR A 220 10.26 -8.19 3.26
N LEU A 221 10.86 -8.92 4.20
CA LEU A 221 10.49 -10.30 4.53
C LEU A 221 9.16 -10.36 5.31
N ALA A 222 8.88 -9.38 6.19
CA ALA A 222 7.57 -9.25 6.81
C ALA A 222 6.46 -9.00 5.78
N THR A 223 6.75 -8.19 4.76
CA THR A 223 5.84 -7.98 3.62
C THR A 223 5.58 -9.27 2.85
N ALA A 224 6.63 -10.05 2.58
CA ALA A 224 6.49 -11.36 1.93
C ALA A 224 5.58 -12.30 2.74
N ALA A 225 5.73 -12.35 4.06
CA ALA A 225 4.91 -13.19 4.93
C ALA A 225 3.43 -12.79 4.93
N ASP A 226 3.12 -11.48 4.90
CA ASP A 226 1.74 -11.00 4.77
C ASP A 226 1.15 -11.36 3.39
N LEU A 227 1.92 -11.30 2.31
CA LEU A 227 1.50 -11.75 0.98
C LEU A 227 1.23 -13.26 0.95
N GLU A 228 2.08 -14.07 1.59
CA GLU A 228 1.87 -15.52 1.72
C GLU A 228 0.60 -15.85 2.53
N ARG A 229 0.21 -15.02 3.50
CA ARG A 229 -1.08 -15.15 4.19
C ARG A 229 -2.23 -14.83 3.26
N ASP A 230 -2.14 -13.73 2.51
CA ASP A 230 -3.20 -13.30 1.60
C ASP A 230 -3.45 -14.33 0.48
N LEU A 231 -2.39 -14.91 -0.10
CA LEU A 231 -2.50 -15.96 -1.12
C LEU A 231 -3.18 -17.23 -0.59
N ARG A 232 -2.91 -17.62 0.66
CA ARG A 232 -3.60 -18.76 1.29
C ARG A 232 -5.09 -18.49 1.44
N ASP A 233 -5.46 -17.28 1.85
CA ASP A 233 -6.87 -16.89 1.97
C ASP A 233 -7.57 -16.87 0.60
N ILE A 234 -6.92 -16.35 -0.44
CA ILE A 234 -7.45 -16.34 -1.82
C ILE A 234 -7.72 -17.77 -2.31
N ARG A 235 -6.82 -18.71 -1.99
CA ARG A 235 -6.94 -20.13 -2.40
C ARG A 235 -7.89 -20.95 -1.53
N GLY A 236 -8.36 -20.40 -0.42
CA GLY A 236 -9.21 -21.13 0.53
C GLY A 236 -8.45 -22.07 1.48
N ASP A 237 -7.12 -22.04 1.49
CA ASP A 237 -6.25 -22.87 2.32
C ASP A 237 -6.07 -22.28 3.74
N ARG A 238 -7.18 -21.98 4.44
CA ARG A 238 -7.10 -21.61 5.85
C ARG A 238 -6.71 -22.85 6.68
N PRO A 239 -5.61 -22.84 7.46
CA PRO A 239 -5.39 -23.89 8.43
C PRO A 239 -6.54 -23.88 9.46
N VAL A 240 -7.11 -25.06 9.68
CA VAL A 240 -8.13 -25.35 10.71
C VAL A 240 -7.57 -25.09 12.10
#